data_AF-A0A1Y5EMS2-F1
#
_entry.id   AF-A0A1Y5EMS2-F1
#
_cell.length_a   1.000
_cell.length_b   1.000
_cell.length_c   1.000
_cell.angle_alpha   90.00
_cell.angle_beta   90.00
_cell.angle_gamma   90.00
#
_symmetry.space_group_name_H-M   'P 1'
#
loop_
_entity.id
_entity.type
_entity.pdbx_description
1 polymer ?
#
loop_
_entity_poly.entity_id
_entity_poly.type
_entity_poly.pdbx_seq_one_letter_code
_entity_poly.pdbx_strand_id
1 'polypeptide(L)'
;TLPALRMLEGEGFDNLGYVDIFDGGPTIEANIRHIRAISNSVVLPVEIASANPDETAYPCLVSNLCVDKYRCTLITLSLPRAHQDGVIKLDQATADALQVVSGDKVRVVALSARQA
;
A
#
# COMPACT_ATOMS: atom_id res chain seq x y z
N THR A 1 -0.70 17.90 12.02
CA THR A 1 0.32 17.51 13.02
C THR A 1 1.60 17.11 12.29
N LEU A 2 2.78 17.29 12.91
CA LEU A 2 4.07 17.01 12.25
C LEU A 2 4.23 15.57 11.73
N PRO A 3 3.77 14.51 12.45
CA PRO A 3 3.89 13.13 11.94
C PRO A 3 3.10 12.86 10.66
N ALA A 4 1.89 13.41 10.56
CA ALA A 4 1.06 13.25 9.37
C ALA A 4 1.65 13.98 8.16
N LEU A 5 2.23 15.17 8.38
CA LEU A 5 2.93 15.92 7.33
C LEU A 5 4.13 15.13 6.79
N ARG A 6 4.99 14.60 7.67
CA ARG A 6 6.15 13.78 7.26
C ARG A 6 5.74 12.52 6.49
N MET A 7 4.63 11.90 6.88
CA MET A 7 4.08 10.75 6.14
C MET A 7 3.68 11.15 4.72
N LEU A 8 2.97 12.27 4.55
CA LEU A 8 2.50 12.75 3.25
C LEU A 8 3.66 13.22 2.37
N GLU A 9 4.66 13.90 2.94
CA GLU A 9 5.92 14.22 2.24
C GLU A 9 6.61 12.96 1.72
N GLY A 10 6.66 11.89 2.52
CA GLY A 10 7.20 10.59 2.12
C GLY A 10 6.40 9.88 1.02
N GLU A 11 5.13 10.27 0.82
CA GLU A 11 4.31 9.84 -0.30
C GLU A 11 4.50 10.71 -1.55
N GLY A 12 5.10 11.90 -1.44
CA GLY A 12 5.29 12.83 -2.57
C GLY A 12 4.36 14.04 -2.55
N PHE A 13 3.80 14.39 -1.38
CA PHE A 13 3.08 15.65 -1.18
C PHE A 13 4.05 16.79 -0.85
N ASP A 14 3.79 17.94 -1.46
CA ASP A 14 4.57 19.17 -1.29
C ASP A 14 3.69 20.33 -0.83
N ASN A 15 4.30 21.31 -0.15
CA ASN A 15 3.65 22.57 0.21
C ASN A 15 3.90 23.61 -0.87
N LEU A 16 2.83 24.04 -1.55
CA LEU A 16 2.89 25.02 -2.65
C LEU A 16 2.61 26.47 -2.20
N GLY A 17 2.55 26.74 -0.89
CA GLY A 17 2.37 28.07 -0.32
C GLY A 17 0.91 28.48 -0.07
N TYR A 18 -0.04 27.55 -0.22
CA TYR A 18 -1.45 27.80 0.12
C TYR A 18 -1.70 27.57 1.62
N VAL A 19 -2.59 28.39 2.19
CA VAL A 19 -3.00 28.32 3.59
C VAL A 19 -4.51 28.33 3.71
N ASP A 20 -5.03 27.60 4.70
CA ASP A 20 -6.44 27.65 5.08
C ASP A 20 -6.80 29.05 5.61
N ILE A 21 -7.96 29.57 5.21
CA ILE A 21 -8.38 30.96 5.51
C ILE A 21 -8.89 31.14 6.95
N PHE A 22 -9.17 30.06 7.68
CA PHE A 22 -9.71 30.11 9.03
C PHE A 22 -8.61 29.92 10.08
N ASP A 23 -7.71 28.95 9.87
CA ASP A 23 -6.69 28.58 10.86
C ASP A 23 -5.24 28.77 10.39
N GLY A 24 -5.01 29.15 9.13
CA GLY A 24 -3.67 29.36 8.58
C GLY A 24 -2.85 28.07 8.42
N GLY A 25 -3.49 26.91 8.50
CA GLY A 25 -2.85 25.62 8.28
C GLY A 25 -2.33 25.48 6.85
N PRO A 26 -1.13 24.90 6.63
CA PRO A 26 -0.60 24.71 5.28
C PRO A 26 -1.42 23.68 4.52
N THR A 27 -1.70 23.96 3.25
CA THR A 27 -2.21 22.98 2.30
C THR A 27 -1.05 22.25 1.65
N ILE A 28 -1.18 20.93 1.53
CA ILE A 28 -0.21 20.09 0.83
C ILE A 28 -0.88 19.37 -0.35
N GLU A 29 -0.14 19.20 -1.42
CA GLU A 29 -0.65 18.71 -2.70
C GLU A 29 0.33 17.74 -3.34
N ALA A 30 -0.17 16.79 -4.14
CA ALA A 30 0.66 15.88 -4.91
C ALA A 30 0.04 15.63 -6.28
N ASN A 31 0.87 15.49 -7.31
CA ASN A 31 0.43 14.85 -8.54
C ASN A 31 0.21 13.36 -8.23
N ILE A 32 -0.91 12.78 -8.65
CA ILE A 32 -1.23 11.36 -8.42
C ILE A 32 -0.08 10.43 -8.86
N ARG A 33 0.63 10.79 -9.94
CA ARG A 33 1.77 10.01 -10.46
C ARG A 33 3.00 10.06 -9.55
N HIS A 34 3.10 11.05 -8.68
CA HIS A 34 4.17 11.19 -7.69
C HIS A 34 3.79 10.55 -6.35
N ILE A 35 2.52 10.21 -6.14
CA ILE A 35 2.10 9.51 -4.93
C ILE A 35 2.68 8.10 -4.96
N ARG A 36 3.71 7.86 -4.14
CA ARG A 36 4.47 6.60 -4.08
C ARG A 36 3.56 5.38 -3.90
N ALA A 37 2.63 5.43 -2.95
CA ALA A 37 1.69 4.34 -2.70
C ALA A 37 0.81 4.02 -3.93
N ILE A 38 0.60 4.98 -4.82
CA ILE A 38 -0.13 4.77 -6.08
C ILE A 38 0.84 4.27 -7.15
N SER A 39 1.93 5.00 -7.41
CA SER A 39 2.88 4.74 -8.50
C SER A 39 3.60 3.39 -8.37
N ASN A 40 3.93 3.00 -7.14
CA ASN A 40 4.71 1.79 -6.86
C ASN A 40 3.82 0.60 -6.46
N SER A 41 2.50 0.80 -6.37
CA SER A 41 1.61 -0.32 -6.10
C SER A 41 1.47 -1.24 -7.29
N VAL A 42 1.38 -2.53 -7.01
CA VAL A 42 1.22 -3.59 -8.01
C VAL A 42 -0.06 -4.34 -7.78
N VAL A 43 -0.61 -4.91 -8.85
CA VAL A 43 -1.78 -5.78 -8.76
C VAL A 43 -1.35 -7.20 -9.11
N LEU A 44 -1.50 -8.10 -8.14
CA LEU A 44 -1.02 -9.48 -8.26
C LEU A 44 -2.13 -10.47 -7.85
N PRO A 45 -2.18 -11.66 -8.47
CA PRO A 45 -3.08 -12.73 -8.06
C PRO A 45 -2.70 -13.29 -6.69
N VAL A 46 -3.69 -13.75 -5.93
CA VAL A 46 -3.54 -14.37 -4.62
C VAL A 46 -3.41 -15.89 -4.76
N GLU A 47 -2.49 -16.48 -4.00
CA GLU A 47 -2.44 -17.90 -3.71
C GLU A 47 -2.63 -18.10 -2.21
N ILE A 48 -3.62 -18.92 -1.81
CA ILE A 48 -3.83 -19.22 -0.39
C ILE A 48 -2.94 -20.40 0.00
N ALA A 49 -1.96 -20.13 0.86
CA ALA A 49 -0.99 -21.12 1.33
C ALA A 49 -0.48 -20.72 2.73
N SER A 50 0.22 -21.61 3.42
CA SER A 50 0.93 -21.24 4.65
C SER A 50 1.96 -20.15 4.33
N ALA A 51 1.66 -18.91 4.72
CA ALA A 51 2.52 -17.76 4.50
C ALA A 51 3.60 -17.75 5.58
N ASN A 52 4.80 -18.22 5.25
CA ASN A 52 5.99 -18.00 6.06
C ASN A 52 6.80 -16.87 5.41
N PRO A 53 6.95 -15.72 6.07
CA PRO A 53 7.80 -14.65 5.57
C PRO A 53 9.24 -15.15 5.46
N ASP A 54 9.88 -14.95 4.31
CA ASP A 54 11.32 -15.17 4.18
C ASP A 54 12.11 -13.98 4.74
N GLU A 55 13.45 -14.09 4.78
CA GLU A 55 14.33 -13.03 5.31
C GLU A 55 14.26 -11.71 4.54
N THR A 56 13.65 -11.71 3.35
CA THR A 56 13.47 -10.52 2.50
C THR A 56 12.10 -9.86 2.67
N ALA A 57 11.26 -10.39 3.56
CA ALA A 57 9.91 -9.88 3.78
C ALA A 57 9.91 -8.54 4.50
N TYR A 58 9.02 -7.64 4.08
CA TYR A 58 8.85 -6.31 4.66
C TYR A 58 7.37 -5.92 4.76
N PRO A 59 7.02 -4.95 5.63
CA PRO A 59 5.64 -4.53 5.80
C PRO A 59 5.07 -3.92 4.52
N CYS A 60 3.95 -4.46 4.07
CA CYS A 60 3.21 -4.05 2.89
C CYS A 60 1.74 -3.80 3.23
N LEU A 61 1.17 -2.76 2.63
CA LEU A 61 -0.27 -2.58 2.56
C LEU A 61 -0.83 -3.46 1.44
N VAL A 62 -1.81 -4.29 1.77
CA VAL A 62 -2.50 -5.16 0.82
C VAL A 62 -3.99 -4.84 0.87
N SER A 63 -4.59 -4.58 -0.28
CA SER A 63 -6.02 -4.35 -0.40
C SER A 63 -6.68 -5.19 -1.48
N ASN A 64 -7.96 -5.47 -1.28
CA ASN A 64 -8.79 -5.98 -2.37
C ASN A 64 -9.09 -4.85 -3.37
N LEU A 65 -9.68 -5.19 -4.51
CA LEU A 65 -9.99 -4.23 -5.59
C LEU A 65 -11.45 -3.77 -5.60
N CYS A 66 -12.18 -4.03 -4.52
CA CYS A 66 -13.61 -3.74 -4.40
C CYS A 66 -13.85 -2.31 -3.93
N VAL A 67 -14.90 -1.65 -4.43
CA VAL A 67 -15.33 -0.33 -3.95
C VAL A 67 -16.24 -0.46 -2.72
N ASP A 68 -17.36 -1.18 -2.84
CA ASP A 68 -18.36 -1.28 -1.76
C ASP A 68 -17.86 -2.08 -0.54
N LYS A 69 -17.08 -3.14 -0.80
CA LYS A 69 -16.50 -4.03 0.22
C LYS A 69 -14.99 -3.88 0.30
N TYR A 70 -14.49 -2.65 0.16
CA TYR A 70 -13.05 -2.39 0.25
C TYR A 70 -12.48 -2.92 1.56
N ARG A 71 -11.35 -3.63 1.48
CA ARG A 71 -10.57 -4.09 2.63
C ARG A 71 -9.11 -3.82 2.37
N CYS A 72 -8.40 -3.41 3.41
CA CYS A 72 -6.96 -3.23 3.39
C CYS A 72 -6.38 -3.68 4.74
N THR A 73 -5.24 -4.36 4.71
CA THR A 73 -4.51 -4.75 5.91
C THR A 73 -3.01 -4.59 5.71
N LEU A 74 -2.26 -4.62 6.80
CA LEU A 74 -0.80 -4.60 6.82
C LEU A 74 -0.30 -6.03 6.97
N ILE A 75 0.58 -6.47 6.05
CA ILE A 75 1.13 -7.83 6.03
C ILE A 75 2.64 -7.72 5.80
N THR A 76 3.42 -8.54 6.49
CA THR A 76 4.84 -8.71 6.18
C THR A 76 4.99 -9.79 5.12
N LEU A 77 5.39 -9.39 3.90
CA LEU A 77 5.56 -10.28 2.76
C LEU A 77 6.71 -9.82 1.87
N SER A 78 7.17 -10.70 0.99
CA SER A 78 8.21 -10.40 0.01
C SER A 78 7.56 -10.20 -1.35
N LEU A 79 7.72 -9.01 -1.96
CA LEU A 79 7.22 -8.78 -3.30
C LEU A 79 8.10 -9.48 -4.35
N PRO A 80 7.52 -10.08 -5.39
CA PRO A 80 8.26 -10.60 -6.53
C PRO A 80 9.12 -9.49 -7.18
N ARG A 81 10.37 -9.81 -7.52
CA ARG A 81 11.31 -8.85 -8.16
C ARG A 81 10.79 -8.31 -9.49
N ALA A 82 10.08 -9.16 -10.26
CA ALA A 82 9.34 -8.75 -11.43
C ALA A 82 7.89 -8.51 -11.02
N HIS A 83 7.52 -7.24 -10.86
CA HIS A 83 6.21 -6.73 -10.45
C HIS A 83 4.99 -7.22 -11.28
N GLN A 84 5.17 -8.15 -12.23
CA GLN A 84 4.16 -8.59 -13.20
C GLN A 84 3.95 -10.11 -13.27
N ASP A 85 4.88 -10.95 -12.77
CA ASP A 85 4.83 -12.41 -12.99
C ASP A 85 4.75 -13.24 -11.70
N GLY A 86 4.47 -12.60 -10.56
CA GLY A 86 4.39 -13.28 -9.27
C GLY A 86 2.98 -13.44 -8.71
N VAL A 87 2.87 -14.29 -7.69
CA VAL A 87 1.68 -14.48 -6.87
C VAL A 87 1.94 -13.94 -5.47
N ILE A 88 0.89 -13.45 -4.81
CA ILE A 88 0.94 -13.07 -3.40
C ILE A 88 0.40 -14.23 -2.57
N LYS A 89 1.26 -14.78 -1.72
CA LYS A 89 0.88 -15.85 -0.80
C LYS A 89 0.25 -15.25 0.45
N LEU A 90 -0.99 -15.62 0.72
CA LEU A 90 -1.74 -15.22 1.91
C LEU A 90 -2.11 -16.45 2.72
N ASP A 91 -2.06 -16.35 4.05
CA ASP A 91 -2.71 -17.32 4.89
C ASP A 91 -4.24 -17.18 4.83
N GLN A 92 -4.96 -18.20 5.30
CA GLN A 92 -6.42 -18.20 5.24
C GLN A 92 -7.03 -17.02 6.02
N ALA A 93 -6.48 -16.72 7.20
CA ALA A 93 -6.99 -15.65 8.05
C ALA A 93 -6.91 -14.27 7.36
N THR A 94 -5.82 -14.02 6.63
CA THR A 94 -5.66 -12.76 5.90
C THR A 94 -6.51 -12.72 4.65
N ALA A 95 -6.65 -13.83 3.92
CA ALA A 95 -7.57 -13.93 2.78
C ALA A 95 -9.03 -13.64 3.21
N ASP A 96 -9.46 -14.20 4.34
CA ASP A 96 -10.79 -13.96 4.91
C ASP A 96 -10.97 -12.49 5.32
N ALA A 97 -9.97 -11.88 5.95
CA ALA A 97 -9.99 -10.47 6.34
C ALA A 97 -10.09 -9.52 5.13
N LEU A 98 -9.41 -9.87 4.04
CA LEU A 98 -9.45 -9.16 2.75
C LEU A 98 -10.69 -9.49 1.92
N GLN A 99 -11.43 -10.55 2.27
CA GLN A 99 -12.56 -11.09 1.51
C GLN A 99 -12.18 -11.48 0.08
N VAL A 100 -11.06 -12.20 -0.06
CA VAL A 100 -10.55 -12.69 -1.35
C VAL A 100 -10.36 -14.20 -1.32
N VAL A 101 -10.45 -14.84 -2.48
CA VAL A 101 -10.13 -16.26 -2.65
C VAL A 101 -8.89 -16.44 -3.54
N SER A 102 -8.34 -17.67 -3.59
CA SER A 102 -7.22 -17.97 -4.50
C SER A 102 -7.60 -17.66 -5.95
N GLY A 103 -6.70 -16.98 -6.67
CA GLY A 103 -6.93 -16.48 -8.03
C GLY A 103 -7.49 -15.05 -8.12
N ASP A 104 -8.07 -14.51 -7.04
CA ASP A 104 -8.45 -13.10 -6.99
C ASP A 104 -7.20 -12.21 -7.04
N LYS A 105 -7.39 -10.94 -7.41
CA LYS A 105 -6.32 -9.95 -7.46
C LYS A 105 -6.38 -9.02 -6.25
N VAL A 106 -5.20 -8.69 -5.74
CA VAL A 106 -5.01 -7.70 -4.69
C VAL A 106 -4.04 -6.62 -5.15
N ARG A 107 -4.20 -5.40 -4.62
CA ARG A 107 -3.22 -4.32 -4.76
C ARG A 107 -2.26 -4.36 -3.58
N VAL A 108 -0.96 -4.29 -3.85
CA VAL A 108 0.08 -4.34 -2.83
C VAL A 108 1.06 -3.19 -3.00
N VAL A 109 1.49 -2.59 -1.90
CA VAL A 109 2.59 -1.62 -1.88
C VAL A 109 3.34 -1.68 -0.54
N ALA A 110 4.65 -1.42 -0.56
CA ALA A 110 5.44 -1.31 0.67
C ALA A 110 4.85 -0.23 1.60
N LEU A 111 4.90 -0.41 2.92
CA LEU A 111 4.37 0.56 3.89
C LEU A 111 5.12 1.90 3.85
N SER A 112 6.43 1.88 3.60
CA SER A 112 7.23 3.10 3.53
C SER A 112 8.22 3.06 2.37
N ALA A 113 8.61 4.23 1.87
CA ALA A 113 9.70 4.36 0.88
C ALA A 113 11.06 3.91 1.45
N ARG A 114 11.20 3.87 2.78
CA ARG A 114 12.47 3.69 3.46
C ARG A 114 12.71 2.21 3.76
N GLN A 115 12.78 1.39 2.71
CA GLN A 115 13.50 0.12 2.63
C GLN A 115 13.19 -0.57 1.30
N ALA A 116 14.07 -0.34 0.32
CA ALA A 116 14.53 -1.30 -0.68
C ALA A 116 15.95 -0.87 -1.07
#